data_AF-K1ZSF6-F1
#
_entry.id   AF-K1ZSF6-F1
#
_cell.length_a   1.000
_cell.length_b   1.000
_cell.length_c   1.000
_cell.angle_alpha   90.00
_cell.angle_beta   90.00
_cell.angle_gamma   90.00
#
_symmetry.space_group_name_H-M   'P 1'
#
loop_
_entity.id
_entity.type
_entity.pdbx_description
1 polymer ?
#
loop_
_entity_poly.entity_id
_entity_poly.type
_entity_poly.pdbx_seq_one_letter_code
_entity_poly.pdbx_strand_id
1 'polypeptide(L)'
;MAQSVSNQFRAALSHLLAQEGRGAQTRLANQQGIDRGYLNAIVKGRKPGSDEIRDKITTHFNLDYEDMLALGRCLLEEQDGLVSGKGQRMDKSAVKNLEVAETMKEVIDFQRLRKRGGDPSSFSSRIVKVLEILESGTSYSDLLVGLIDTFHDSIKINQENLSLRNRMAAMESKLADFEERLDCEAKHTKKSA
;
A
#
# COMPACT_ATOMS: atom_id res chain seq x y z
N MET A 1 -12.34 -18.73 10.45
CA MET A 1 -11.46 -19.88 10.10
C MET A 1 -10.15 -19.29 9.58
N ALA A 2 -8.99 -19.92 9.83
CA ALA A 2 -7.72 -19.40 9.35
C ALA A 2 -7.64 -19.52 7.81
N GLN A 3 -7.88 -18.43 7.10
CA GLN A 3 -7.71 -18.38 5.65
C GLN A 3 -6.22 -18.54 5.32
N SER A 4 -5.87 -19.48 4.45
CA SER A 4 -4.47 -19.78 4.12
C SER A 4 -3.80 -18.58 3.44
N VAL A 5 -2.48 -18.42 3.64
CA VAL A 5 -1.65 -17.36 3.05
C VAL A 5 -1.84 -17.28 1.53
N SER A 6 -1.91 -18.44 0.86
CA SER A 6 -2.17 -18.53 -0.57
C SER A 6 -3.53 -17.96 -0.99
N ASN A 7 -4.56 -18.08 -0.14
CA ASN A 7 -5.88 -17.51 -0.41
C ASN A 7 -5.88 -15.98 -0.26
N GLN A 8 -5.19 -15.45 0.75
CA GLN A 8 -5.01 -14.01 0.96
C GLN A 8 -4.31 -13.40 -0.25
N PHE A 9 -3.17 -13.96 -0.65
CA PHE A 9 -2.40 -13.50 -1.81
C PHE A 9 -3.25 -13.53 -3.10
N ARG A 10 -4.00 -14.61 -3.32
CA ARG A 10 -4.88 -14.75 -4.48
C ARG A 10 -6.00 -13.70 -4.49
N ALA A 11 -6.62 -13.43 -3.34
CA ALA A 11 -7.69 -12.45 -3.22
C ALA A 11 -7.18 -11.06 -3.61
N ALA A 12 -6.02 -10.67 -3.08
CA ALA A 12 -5.34 -9.43 -3.43
C ALA A 12 -4.99 -9.35 -4.92
N LEU A 13 -4.36 -10.39 -5.46
CA LEU A 13 -3.98 -10.45 -6.88
C LEU A 13 -5.20 -10.31 -7.80
N SER A 14 -6.30 -11.01 -7.47
CA SER A 14 -7.52 -10.96 -8.28
C SER A 14 -8.15 -9.57 -8.27
N HIS A 15 -8.10 -8.88 -7.12
CA HIS A 15 -8.59 -7.52 -6.97
C HIS A 15 -7.75 -6.51 -7.75
N LEU A 16 -6.42 -6.56 -7.63
CA LEU A 16 -5.51 -5.66 -8.35
C LEU A 16 -5.64 -5.84 -9.88
N LEU A 17 -5.72 -7.08 -10.35
CA LEU A 17 -5.95 -7.36 -11.76
C LEU A 17 -7.33 -6.87 -12.25
N ALA A 18 -8.36 -6.92 -11.39
CA ALA A 18 -9.67 -6.38 -11.72
C ALA A 18 -9.67 -4.84 -11.79
N GLN A 19 -8.91 -4.16 -10.92
CA GLN A 19 -8.74 -2.71 -10.94
C GLN A 19 -8.03 -2.21 -12.20
N GLU A 20 -6.98 -2.91 -12.66
CA GLU A 20 -6.26 -2.56 -13.90
C GLU A 20 -7.04 -2.85 -15.20
N GLY A 21 -8.08 -3.69 -15.12
CA GLY A 21 -9.00 -3.97 -16.21
C GLY A 21 -8.55 -5.05 -17.21
N ARG A 22 -9.18 -5.05 -18.40
CA ARG A 22 -8.98 -6.10 -19.41
C ARG A 22 -7.52 -6.12 -19.89
N GLY A 23 -6.91 -7.31 -19.90
CA GLY A 23 -5.54 -7.51 -20.34
C GLY A 23 -4.47 -7.27 -19.26
N ALA A 24 -4.85 -6.89 -18.04
CA ALA A 24 -3.94 -6.74 -16.88
C ALA A 24 -3.07 -7.99 -16.68
N GLN A 25 -3.69 -9.17 -16.65
CA GLN A 25 -2.97 -10.43 -16.47
C GLN A 25 -1.95 -10.71 -17.59
N THR A 26 -2.29 -10.37 -18.83
CA THR A 26 -1.38 -10.54 -19.98
C THR A 26 -0.22 -9.54 -19.91
N ARG A 27 -0.48 -8.30 -19.50
CA ARG A 27 0.55 -7.27 -19.30
C ARG A 27 1.51 -7.67 -18.17
N LEU A 28 0.97 -8.04 -17.01
CA LEU A 28 1.73 -8.54 -15.86
C LEU A 28 2.64 -9.71 -16.25
N ALA A 29 2.08 -10.71 -16.95
CA ALA A 29 2.84 -11.86 -17.43
C ALA A 29 4.02 -11.45 -18.34
N ASN A 30 3.78 -10.56 -19.29
CA ASN A 30 4.81 -10.13 -20.24
C ASN A 30 5.89 -9.26 -19.56
N GLN A 31 5.50 -8.32 -18.70
CA GLN A 31 6.42 -7.40 -18.03
C GLN A 31 7.32 -8.11 -17.02
N GLN A 32 6.79 -9.08 -16.29
CA GLN A 32 7.53 -9.82 -15.26
C GLN A 32 8.13 -11.14 -15.77
N GLY A 33 7.98 -11.44 -17.07
CA GLY A 33 8.48 -12.67 -17.68
C GLY A 33 7.89 -13.94 -17.05
N ILE A 34 6.61 -13.90 -16.66
CA ILE A 34 5.89 -15.02 -16.06
C ILE A 34 5.10 -15.74 -17.16
N ASP A 35 5.12 -17.07 -17.17
CA ASP A 35 4.25 -17.83 -18.07
C ASP A 35 2.77 -17.48 -17.82
N ARG A 36 2.06 -17.13 -18.89
CA ARG A 36 0.64 -16.78 -18.85
C ARG A 36 -0.21 -17.92 -18.30
N GLY A 37 0.14 -19.17 -18.65
CA GLY A 37 -0.54 -20.36 -18.14
C GLY A 37 -0.35 -20.54 -16.64
N TYR A 38 0.88 -20.36 -16.18
CA TYR A 38 1.24 -20.40 -14.77
C TYR A 38 0.54 -19.29 -13.96
N LEU A 39 0.58 -18.03 -14.42
CA LEU A 39 -0.12 -16.92 -13.76
C LEU A 39 -1.63 -17.16 -13.68
N ASN A 40 -2.24 -17.71 -14.73
CA ASN A 40 -3.66 -18.08 -14.73
C ASN A 40 -3.97 -19.17 -13.71
N ALA A 41 -3.08 -20.14 -13.52
CA ALA A 41 -3.24 -21.18 -12.51
C ALA A 41 -3.19 -20.59 -11.09
N ILE A 42 -2.38 -19.55 -10.85
CA ILE A 42 -2.32 -18.82 -9.57
C ILE A 42 -3.61 -18.04 -9.32
N VAL A 43 -4.05 -17.22 -10.28
CA VAL A 43 -5.28 -16.41 -10.16
C VAL A 43 -6.52 -17.30 -9.90
N LYS A 44 -6.59 -18.47 -10.55
CA LYS A 44 -7.67 -19.45 -10.35
C LYS A 44 -7.52 -20.29 -9.08
N GLY A 45 -6.43 -20.16 -8.33
CA GLY A 45 -6.17 -20.93 -7.11
C GLY A 45 -5.81 -22.40 -7.33
N ARG A 46 -5.42 -22.77 -8.56
CA ARG A 46 -4.95 -24.14 -8.88
C ARG A 46 -3.50 -24.37 -8.46
N LYS A 47 -2.71 -23.30 -8.35
CA LYS A 47 -1.33 -23.32 -7.87
C LYS A 47 -1.09 -22.18 -6.89
N PRO A 48 -0.32 -22.38 -5.82
CA PRO A 48 -0.01 -21.32 -4.86
C PRO A 48 0.97 -20.26 -5.42
N GLY A 49 1.72 -20.58 -6.47
CA GLY A 49 2.84 -19.78 -6.96
C GLY A 49 4.11 -20.02 -6.13
N SER A 50 5.27 -20.05 -6.77
CA SER A 50 6.56 -20.02 -6.08
C SER A 50 6.82 -18.63 -5.50
N ASP A 51 7.69 -18.55 -4.49
CA ASP A 51 8.01 -17.29 -3.83
C ASP A 51 8.64 -16.29 -4.80
N GLU A 52 9.54 -16.74 -5.70
CA GLU A 52 10.09 -15.90 -6.78
C GLU A 52 9.02 -15.26 -7.68
N ILE A 53 7.94 -16.00 -7.97
CA ILE A 53 6.85 -15.50 -8.82
C ILE A 53 5.96 -14.55 -8.02
N ARG A 54 5.77 -14.80 -6.72
CA ARG A 54 5.03 -13.89 -5.83
C ARG A 54 5.77 -12.56 -5.69
N ASP A 55 7.08 -12.58 -5.52
CA ASP A 55 7.92 -11.37 -5.44
C ASP A 55 7.88 -10.56 -6.74
N LYS A 56 7.93 -11.21 -7.89
CA LYS A 56 7.76 -10.53 -9.19
C LYS A 56 6.39 -9.86 -9.33
N ILE A 57 5.34 -10.53 -8.85
CA ILE A 57 3.99 -10.01 -8.88
C ILE A 57 3.85 -8.81 -7.93
N THR A 58 4.35 -8.90 -6.70
CA THR A 58 4.27 -7.81 -5.71
C THR A 58 5.07 -6.59 -6.19
N THR A 59 6.25 -6.82 -6.77
CA THR A 59 7.09 -5.77 -7.38
C THR A 59 6.35 -5.02 -8.49
N HIS A 60 5.59 -5.72 -9.35
CA HIS A 60 4.80 -5.06 -10.40
C HIS A 60 3.78 -4.07 -9.84
N PHE A 61 3.17 -4.38 -8.69
CA PHE A 61 2.18 -3.52 -8.05
C PHE A 61 2.80 -2.50 -7.08
N ASN A 62 4.14 -2.46 -6.97
CA ASN A 62 4.87 -1.67 -5.97
C ASN A 62 4.35 -1.91 -4.54
N LEU A 63 4.05 -3.17 -4.23
CA LEU A 63 3.64 -3.62 -2.90
C LEU A 63 4.69 -4.56 -2.34
N ASP A 64 4.85 -4.54 -1.02
CA ASP A 64 5.57 -5.61 -0.33
C ASP A 64 4.70 -6.87 -0.24
N TYR A 65 5.35 -8.02 -0.04
CA TYR A 65 4.64 -9.29 0.11
C TYR A 65 3.63 -9.25 1.27
N GLU A 66 4.02 -8.64 2.39
CA GLU A 66 3.16 -8.47 3.57
C GLU A 66 1.96 -7.56 3.31
N ASP A 67 2.15 -6.47 2.56
CA ASP A 67 1.06 -5.55 2.17
C ASP A 67 0.06 -6.26 1.26
N MET A 68 0.56 -7.08 0.34
CA MET A 68 -0.29 -7.90 -0.53
C MET A 68 -1.11 -8.92 0.26
N LEU A 69 -0.53 -9.52 1.32
CA LEU A 69 -1.28 -10.39 2.22
C LEU A 69 -2.27 -9.63 3.10
N ALA A 70 -1.92 -8.44 3.58
CA ALA A 70 -2.81 -7.59 4.37
C ALA A 70 -4.04 -7.19 3.56
N LEU A 71 -3.84 -6.73 2.32
CA LEU A 71 -4.92 -6.41 1.39
C LEU A 71 -5.80 -7.63 1.12
N GLY A 72 -5.19 -8.79 0.97
CA GLY A 72 -5.89 -10.07 0.81
C GLY A 72 -6.78 -10.44 2.00
N ARG A 73 -6.32 -10.18 3.23
CA ARG A 73 -7.12 -10.39 4.46
C ARG A 73 -8.32 -9.46 4.51
N CYS A 74 -8.12 -8.16 4.27
CA CYS A 74 -9.20 -7.19 4.27
C CYS A 74 -10.31 -7.59 3.27
N LEU A 75 -9.94 -7.96 2.04
CA LEU A 75 -10.91 -8.36 1.01
C LEU A 75 -11.69 -9.63 1.36
N LEU A 76 -11.03 -10.58 2.00
CA LEU A 76 -11.68 -11.82 2.40
C LEU A 76 -12.58 -11.63 3.63
N GLU A 77 -12.21 -10.73 4.55
CA GLU A 77 -13.07 -10.33 5.67
C GLU A 77 -14.31 -9.55 5.18
N GLU A 78 -14.15 -8.69 4.18
CA GLU A 78 -15.27 -8.00 3.52
C GLU A 78 -16.21 -8.98 2.81
N GLN A 79 -15.67 -10.00 2.12
CA GLN A 79 -16.49 -11.04 1.49
C GLN A 79 -17.19 -11.95 2.51
N ASP A 80 -16.52 -12.33 3.60
CA ASP A 80 -17.13 -13.15 4.65
C ASP A 80 -18.23 -12.38 5.43
N GLY A 81 -18.11 -11.05 5.54
CA GLY A 81 -19.16 -10.17 6.08
C GLY A 81 -20.40 -10.06 5.19
N LEU A 82 -20.25 -10.25 3.87
CA LEU A 82 -21.34 -10.18 2.88
C LEU A 82 -22.18 -11.45 2.76
N VAL A 83 -21.77 -12.58 3.35
CA VAL A 83 -22.57 -13.82 3.36
C VAL A 83 -23.68 -13.79 4.43
N SER A 84 -23.74 -12.73 5.25
CA SER A 84 -24.81 -12.52 6.24
C SER A 84 -25.49 -11.16 6.06
N GLY A 85 -26.09 -10.90 4.90
CA GLY A 85 -26.89 -9.70 4.73
C GLY A 85 -27.41 -9.51 3.32
N LYS A 86 -28.74 -9.57 3.18
CA LYS A 86 -29.47 -9.28 1.94
C LYS A 86 -29.01 -7.96 1.32
N GLY A 87 -28.98 -7.98 -0.01
CA GLY A 87 -28.43 -6.90 -0.83
C GLY A 87 -29.02 -5.52 -0.59
N GLN A 88 -28.16 -4.53 -0.78
CA GLN A 88 -28.53 -3.27 -1.40
C GLN A 88 -27.40 -2.87 -2.35
N ARG A 89 -27.80 -2.57 -3.59
CA ARG A 89 -27.01 -1.86 -4.58
C ARG A 89 -26.84 -0.39 -4.14
N MET A 90 -25.88 0.28 -4.79
CA MET A 90 -25.55 1.72 -4.82
C MET A 90 -24.26 2.05 -4.05
N ASP A 91 -23.37 2.92 -4.52
CA ASP A 91 -23.31 3.67 -5.78
C ASP A 91 -21.85 4.05 -6.08
N LYS A 92 -21.55 4.25 -7.36
CA LYS A 92 -20.29 4.85 -7.81
C LYS A 92 -20.43 6.36 -7.72
N SER A 93 -19.96 7.00 -6.66
CA SER A 93 -19.53 8.40 -6.70
C SER A 93 -18.93 8.83 -5.37
N ALA A 94 -17.66 9.22 -5.38
CA ALA A 94 -17.12 10.36 -4.63
C ALA A 94 -15.60 10.20 -4.50
N VAL A 95 -14.90 10.61 -5.57
CA VAL A 95 -13.55 11.14 -5.43
C VAL A 95 -13.69 12.53 -4.78
N LYS A 96 -12.74 12.87 -3.90
CA LYS A 96 -12.51 14.15 -3.20
C LYS A 96 -13.26 14.30 -1.87
N ASN A 97 -12.54 14.15 -0.74
CA ASN A 97 -11.73 15.21 -0.17
C ASN A 97 -11.00 14.67 1.07
N LEU A 98 -9.67 14.71 0.98
CA LEU A 98 -8.74 14.61 2.09
C LEU A 98 -8.70 15.99 2.74
N GLU A 99 -9.39 16.17 3.86
CA GLU A 99 -8.95 17.14 4.87
C GLU A 99 -9.70 16.99 6.21
N VAL A 100 -8.86 16.96 7.25
CA VAL A 100 -9.09 17.33 8.66
C VAL A 100 -9.72 16.29 9.59
N ALA A 101 -8.87 15.94 10.57
CA ALA A 101 -9.12 15.67 12.00
C ALA A 101 -8.60 14.28 12.38
N GLU A 102 -7.41 14.19 13.00
CA GLU A 102 -7.32 14.31 14.47
C GLU A 102 -8.56 13.74 15.15
N THR A 103 -8.55 12.44 15.42
CA THR A 103 -9.10 11.76 16.62
C THR A 103 -9.43 10.31 16.28
N MET A 104 -8.41 9.47 16.11
CA MET A 104 -8.58 8.04 16.39
C MET A 104 -7.48 7.62 17.34
N LYS A 105 -7.78 7.89 18.61
CA LYS A 105 -7.32 7.10 19.75
C LYS A 105 -7.94 5.70 19.60
N GLU A 106 -7.61 4.99 18.53
CA GLU A 106 -7.79 3.54 18.50
C GLU A 106 -6.75 3.00 19.48
N VAL A 107 -7.20 2.84 20.71
CA VAL A 107 -6.55 1.98 21.68
C VAL A 107 -6.53 0.60 21.02
N ILE A 108 -5.44 0.31 20.31
CA ILE A 108 -5.14 -1.04 19.86
C ILE A 108 -5.20 -1.89 21.13
N ASP A 109 -6.20 -2.77 21.21
CA ASP A 109 -6.38 -3.65 22.35
C ASP A 109 -5.29 -4.73 22.30
N PHE A 110 -4.09 -4.38 22.76
CA PHE A 110 -2.89 -5.22 22.74
C PHE A 110 -3.07 -6.52 23.55
N GLN A 111 -4.11 -6.61 24.40
CA GLN A 111 -4.45 -7.85 25.09
C GLN A 111 -4.99 -8.93 24.13
N ARG A 112 -5.62 -8.56 23.00
CA ARG A 112 -6.03 -9.53 21.96
C ARG A 112 -4.85 -10.11 21.18
N LEU A 113 -3.75 -9.37 21.05
CA LEU A 113 -2.54 -9.83 20.35
C LEU A 113 -1.78 -10.90 21.14
N ARG A 114 -1.80 -10.86 22.49
CA ARG A 114 -1.15 -11.86 23.34
C ARG A 114 -1.73 -13.28 23.22
N LYS A 115 -2.97 -13.44 22.75
CA LYS A 115 -3.69 -14.74 22.79
C LYS A 115 -3.61 -15.55 21.49
N ARG A 116 -3.01 -15.01 20.43
CA ARG A 116 -2.92 -15.69 19.13
C ARG A 116 -1.54 -16.34 19.01
N GLY A 117 -1.48 -17.64 19.30
CA GLY A 117 -0.33 -18.48 18.96
C GLY A 117 -0.15 -18.51 17.44
N GLY A 118 0.58 -17.54 16.92
CA GLY A 118 0.94 -17.38 15.52
C GLY A 118 2.43 -17.61 15.32
N ASP A 119 2.79 -17.97 14.10
CA ASP A 119 4.14 -18.25 13.64
C ASP A 119 5.18 -17.26 14.22
N PRO A 120 6.25 -17.73 14.92
CA PRO A 120 7.23 -16.88 15.59
C PRO A 120 8.00 -15.93 14.66
N SER A 121 7.85 -16.07 13.34
CA SER A 121 8.42 -15.20 12.31
C SER A 121 7.59 -13.95 11.97
N SER A 122 6.27 -13.97 12.26
CA SER A 122 5.33 -12.93 11.83
C SER A 122 5.70 -11.53 12.36
N PHE A 123 5.56 -10.51 11.53
CA PHE A 123 5.75 -9.10 11.93
C PHE A 123 4.97 -8.75 13.21
N SER A 124 3.72 -9.23 13.34
CA SER A 124 2.90 -9.01 14.53
C SER A 124 3.51 -9.62 15.80
N SER A 125 4.17 -10.78 15.72
CA SER A 125 4.82 -11.39 16.88
C SER A 125 6.08 -10.62 17.27
N ARG A 126 6.79 -10.01 16.31
CA ARG A 126 7.92 -9.11 16.57
C ARG A 126 7.46 -7.82 17.25
N ILE A 127 6.33 -7.24 16.84
CA ILE A 127 5.72 -6.08 17.49
C ILE A 127 5.38 -6.39 18.95
N VAL A 128 4.77 -7.55 19.23
CA VAL A 128 4.45 -7.98 20.60
C VAL A 128 5.72 -8.15 21.45
N LYS A 129 6.79 -8.71 20.89
CA LYS A 129 8.08 -8.83 21.60
C LYS A 129 8.71 -7.48 21.90
N VAL A 130 8.67 -6.54 20.96
CA VAL A 130 9.16 -5.17 21.19
C VAL A 130 8.36 -4.51 22.32
N LEU A 131 7.04 -4.68 22.34
CA LEU A 131 6.20 -4.20 23.45
C LEU A 131 6.57 -4.84 24.79
N GLU A 132 6.83 -6.15 24.83
CA GLU A 132 7.29 -6.82 26.04
C GLU A 132 8.64 -6.27 26.53
N ILE A 133 9.57 -5.96 25.62
CA ILE A 133 10.87 -5.35 25.98
C ILE A 133 10.66 -3.92 26.48
N LEU A 134 9.77 -3.14 25.87
CA LEU A 134 9.44 -1.79 26.34
C LEU A 134 8.78 -1.81 27.73
N GLU A 135 7.92 -2.80 28.01
CA GLU A 135 7.27 -2.98 29.32
C GLU A 135 8.22 -3.60 30.38
N SER A 136 9.34 -4.18 29.97
CA SER A 136 10.25 -4.91 30.88
C SER A 136 11.04 -4.02 31.85
N GLY A 137 11.06 -2.70 31.64
CA GLY A 137 11.82 -1.75 32.48
C GLY A 137 13.33 -1.96 32.45
N THR A 138 13.85 -2.64 31.41
CA THR A 138 15.28 -2.90 31.22
C THR A 138 15.97 -1.75 30.50
N SER A 139 17.30 -1.67 30.54
CA SER A 139 18.07 -0.68 29.77
C SER A 139 17.88 -0.78 28.26
N TYR A 140 17.38 -1.92 27.76
CA TYR A 140 17.01 -2.09 26.36
C TYR A 140 15.73 -1.33 25.99
N SER A 141 14.85 -1.04 26.97
CA SER A 141 13.66 -0.21 26.75
C SER A 141 14.04 1.21 26.37
N ASP A 142 14.95 1.85 27.12
CA ASP A 142 15.43 3.22 26.83
C ASP A 142 16.09 3.31 25.45
N LEU A 143 16.90 2.31 25.09
CA LEU A 143 17.56 2.25 23.78
C LEU A 143 16.54 2.07 22.65
N LEU A 144 15.52 1.23 22.85
CA LEU A 144 14.44 1.06 21.87
C LEU A 144 13.57 2.30 21.75
N VAL A 145 13.26 3.00 22.85
CA VAL A 145 12.54 4.28 22.81
C VAL A 145 13.32 5.29 21.98
N GLY A 146 14.62 5.47 22.23
CA GLY A 146 15.45 6.36 21.43
C GLY A 146 15.52 5.98 19.95
N LEU A 147 15.54 4.67 19.64
CA LEU A 147 15.51 4.20 18.25
C LEU A 147 14.16 4.50 17.57
N ILE A 148 13.05 4.34 18.29
CA ILE A 148 11.71 4.66 17.79
C ILE A 148 11.59 6.16 17.53
N ASP A 149 12.08 7.00 18.44
CA ASP A 149 12.04 8.46 18.29
C ASP A 149 12.86 8.93 17.09
N THR A 150 14.10 8.43 16.95
CA THR A 150 14.96 8.77 15.80
C THR A 150 14.37 8.31 14.48
N PHE A 151 13.73 7.14 14.46
CA PHE A 151 13.03 6.64 13.28
C PHE A 151 11.80 7.50 12.93
N HIS A 152 11.01 7.88 13.93
CA HIS A 152 9.86 8.75 13.76
C HIS A 152 10.26 10.12 13.21
N ASP A 153 11.30 10.74 13.76
CA ASP A 153 11.83 12.01 13.28
C ASP A 153 12.34 11.91 11.83
N SER A 154 12.99 10.79 11.49
CA SER A 154 13.44 10.53 10.13
C SER A 154 12.27 10.45 9.14
N ILE A 155 11.19 9.76 9.52
CA ILE A 155 9.96 9.69 8.70
C ILE A 155 9.36 11.08 8.52
N LYS A 156 9.24 11.84 9.62
CA LYS A 156 8.66 13.18 9.60
C LYS A 156 9.44 14.12 8.66
N ILE A 157 10.77 14.14 8.79
CA ILE A 157 11.64 14.93 7.91
C ILE A 157 11.48 14.50 6.45
N ASN A 158 11.40 13.20 6.17
CA ASN A 158 11.21 12.71 4.81
C ASN A 158 9.86 13.15 4.21
N GLN A 159 8.80 13.13 5.02
CA GLN A 159 7.47 13.59 4.60
C GLN A 159 7.46 15.11 4.32
N GLU A 160 8.11 15.90 5.17
CA GLU A 160 8.30 17.33 4.95
C GLU A 160 9.09 17.59 3.66
N ASN A 161 10.17 16.86 3.42
CA ASN A 161 10.96 16.95 2.19
C ASN A 161 10.16 16.58 0.93
N LEU A 162 9.31 15.56 1.01
CA LEU A 162 8.41 15.19 -0.08
C LEU A 162 7.44 16.34 -0.39
N SER A 163 6.89 16.99 0.63
CA SER A 163 6.00 18.15 0.46
C SER A 163 6.71 19.32 -0.23
N LEU A 164 7.97 19.58 0.14
CA LEU A 164 8.80 20.61 -0.48
C LEU A 164 9.09 20.29 -1.95
N ARG A 165 9.45 19.05 -2.27
CA ARG A 165 9.68 18.62 -3.66
C ARG A 165 8.45 18.80 -4.53
N ASN A 166 7.28 18.42 -4.04
CA ASN A 166 6.02 18.62 -4.77
C ASN A 166 5.75 20.12 -5.01
N ARG A 167 6.03 20.96 -4.01
CA ARG A 167 5.88 22.41 -4.15
C ARG A 167 6.87 23.02 -5.14
N MET A 168 8.12 22.55 -5.14
CA MET A 168 9.13 22.99 -6.12
C MET A 168 8.72 22.61 -7.54
N ALA A 169 8.31 21.35 -7.77
CA ALA A 169 7.82 20.91 -9.08
C ALA A 169 6.62 21.76 -9.57
N ALA A 170 5.71 22.13 -8.65
CA ALA A 170 4.60 23.02 -8.98
C ALA A 170 5.05 24.44 -9.35
N MET A 171 6.12 24.97 -8.73
CA MET A 171 6.68 26.27 -9.10
C MET A 171 7.42 26.21 -10.43
N GLU A 172 8.18 25.14 -10.68
CA GLU A 172 8.88 24.91 -11.95
C GLU A 172 7.90 24.83 -13.12
N SER A 173 6.78 24.14 -12.97
CA SER A 173 5.72 24.11 -14.00
C SER A 173 5.16 25.50 -14.28
N LYS A 174 4.92 26.32 -13.24
CA LYS A 174 4.42 27.70 -13.43
C LYS A 174 5.45 28.60 -14.12
N LEU A 175 6.74 28.42 -13.83
CA LEU A 175 7.81 29.15 -14.50
C LEU A 175 7.87 28.78 -15.98
N ALA A 176 7.78 27.49 -16.32
CA ALA A 176 7.71 27.03 -17.70
C ALA A 176 6.50 27.63 -18.44
N ASP A 177 5.33 27.66 -17.80
CA ASP A 177 4.13 28.30 -18.38
C ASP A 177 4.33 29.80 -18.63
N PHE A 178 5.02 30.50 -17.72
CA PHE A 178 5.33 31.92 -17.88
C PHE A 178 6.35 32.17 -18.98
N GLU A 179 7.40 31.34 -19.07
CA GLU A 179 8.40 31.41 -20.15
C GLU A 179 7.74 31.20 -21.53
N GLU A 180 6.85 30.21 -21.67
CA GLU A 180 6.12 29.96 -22.90
C GLU A 180 5.24 31.17 -23.30
N ARG A 181 4.58 31.78 -22.31
CA ARG A 181 3.71 32.95 -22.54
C ARG A 181 4.50 34.18 -22.99
N LEU A 182 5.67 34.43 -22.40
CA LEU A 182 6.56 35.52 -22.81
C LEU A 182 7.12 35.30 -24.22
N ASP A 183 7.48 34.06 -24.57
CA ASP A 183 7.93 33.71 -25.91
C ASP A 183 6.84 33.89 -26.97
N CYS A 184 5.58 33.62 -26.64
CA CYS A 184 4.43 33.89 -27.49
C CYS A 184 4.22 35.40 -27.71
N GLU A 185 4.29 36.20 -26.66
CA GLU A 185 4.13 37.67 -26.75
C GLU A 185 5.26 38.33 -27.56
N ALA A 186 6.51 37.87 -27.39
CA ALA A 186 7.65 38.34 -28.18
C ALA A 186 7.54 38.01 -29.68
N LYS A 187 6.85 36.92 -30.05
CA LYS A 187 6.60 36.55 -31.46
C LYS A 187 5.47 37.39 -32.08
N HIS A 188 4.50 37.83 -31.30
CA HIS A 188 3.38 38.67 -31.79
C HIS A 188 3.79 40.11 -32.08
N THR A 189 4.73 40.68 -31.30
CA THR A 189 5.22 42.05 -31.52
C THR A 189 6.11 42.18 -32.76
N LYS A 190 6.86 41.13 -33.13
CA LYS A 190 7.69 41.10 -34.36
C LYS A 190 6.93 40.92 -35.67
N LYS A 191 5.65 40.53 -35.65
CA LYS A 191 4.80 40.37 -36.84
C LYS A 191 3.94 41.59 -37.17
N SER A 192 3.91 42.60 -36.30
CA SER A 192 3.08 43.82 -36.47
C SER A 192 3.91 45.07 -36.79
N ALA A 193 5.20 44.91 -37.10
CA ALA A 193 6.09 45.94 -37.63
C ALA A 193 6.57 45.51 -39.02
#